data_AF-A0A093HIW6-F1
#
_entry.id   AF-A0A093HIW6-F1
#
_cell.length_a   1.000
_cell.length_b   1.000
_cell.length_c   1.000
_cell.angle_alpha   90.00
_cell.angle_beta   90.00
_cell.angle_gamma   90.00
#
_symmetry.space_group_name_H-M   'P 1'
#
loop_
_entity.id
_entity.type
_entity.pdbx_description
1 polymer ?
#
loop_
_entity_poly.entity_id
_entity_poly.type
_entity_poly.pdbx_seq_one_letter_code
_entity_poly.pdbx_strand_id
1 'polypeptide(L)'
;YFVKVAWAWTFLLLLPFIGVTTYQVARSKFLYGPTKSVLIVLRRLSALLVGTAVWYLCTGLFIYVENLTGMCSTSSELSEPRRLYANKQDCHQEKGIWNGFDISGHCFLLSYCALMIVEEMSVLEGLSVDQNSRLRVVINGLFVALCFLTVIWVFMFLCTAVYFHDFSQKLLGVLIGLTAWYGTYRFWYLKPFSPGLPLPRITSSSKKYSYSR
;
A
#
# COMPACT_ATOMS: atom_id res chain seq x y z
N TYR A 1 6.98 9.52 -14.61
CA TYR A 1 6.44 10.34 -13.50
C TYR A 1 5.20 9.73 -12.84
N PHE A 2 4.23 9.21 -13.59
CA PHE A 2 2.98 8.64 -13.04
C PHE A 2 3.18 7.62 -11.90
N VAL A 3 4.12 6.68 -12.03
CA VAL A 3 4.41 5.66 -10.99
C VAL A 3 4.97 6.27 -9.69
N LYS A 4 5.67 7.42 -9.74
CA LYS A 4 6.23 8.07 -8.54
C LYS A 4 5.13 8.58 -7.60
N VAL A 5 3.96 8.89 -8.14
CA VAL A 5 2.79 9.37 -7.39
C VAL A 5 1.72 8.28 -7.24
N ALA A 6 2.08 7.01 -7.39
CA ALA A 6 1.15 5.88 -7.28
C ALA A 6 0.39 5.84 -5.95
N TRP A 7 1.06 6.19 -4.84
CA TRP A 7 0.42 6.31 -3.54
C TRP A 7 -0.67 7.40 -3.53
N ALA A 8 -0.40 8.56 -4.13
CA ALA A 8 -1.35 9.68 -4.16
C ALA A 8 -2.63 9.32 -4.92
N TRP A 9 -2.51 8.64 -6.07
CA TRP A 9 -3.68 8.16 -6.83
C TRP A 9 -4.49 7.11 -6.05
N THR A 10 -3.79 6.20 -5.38
CA THR A 10 -4.41 5.15 -4.56
C THR A 10 -5.15 5.77 -3.37
N PHE A 11 -4.51 6.72 -2.67
CA PHE A 11 -5.10 7.48 -1.57
C PHE A 11 -6.34 8.27 -2.01
N LEU A 12 -6.24 8.98 -3.14
CA LEU A 12 -7.30 9.83 -3.67
C LEU A 12 -8.60 9.05 -3.95
N LEU A 13 -8.49 7.83 -4.51
CA LEU A 13 -9.66 7.00 -4.80
C LEU A 13 -10.13 6.20 -3.59
N LEU A 14 -9.23 5.70 -2.74
CA LEU A 14 -9.61 4.93 -1.56
C LEU A 14 -10.26 5.79 -0.47
N LEU A 15 -9.87 7.05 -0.29
CA LEU A 15 -10.44 7.93 0.73
C LEU A 15 -11.97 8.08 0.61
N PRO A 16 -12.53 8.53 -0.53
CA PRO A 16 -13.98 8.63 -0.69
C PRO A 16 -14.63 7.24 -0.72
N PHE A 17 -13.99 6.22 -1.29
CA PHE A 17 -14.52 4.86 -1.34
C PHE A 17 -14.72 4.26 0.06
N ILE A 18 -13.68 4.26 0.89
CA ILE A 18 -13.74 3.77 2.28
C ILE A 18 -14.74 4.59 3.09
N GLY A 19 -14.73 5.93 2.95
CA GLY A 19 -15.65 6.81 3.67
C GLY A 19 -17.12 6.50 3.38
N VAL A 20 -17.48 6.42 2.10
CA VAL A 20 -18.86 6.19 1.66
C VAL A 20 -19.34 4.78 1.98
N THR A 21 -18.54 3.76 1.68
CA THR A 21 -18.89 2.35 1.91
C THR A 21 -19.02 2.04 3.40
N THR A 22 -18.05 2.47 4.21
CA THR A 22 -18.07 2.24 5.66
C THR A 22 -19.26 2.94 6.32
N TYR A 23 -19.54 4.19 5.95
CA TYR A 23 -20.69 4.93 6.49
C TYR A 23 -22.01 4.21 6.19
N GLN A 24 -22.16 3.71 4.96
CA GLN A 24 -23.34 2.96 4.57
C GLN A 24 -23.46 1.65 5.32
N VAL A 25 -22.40 0.84 5.40
CA VAL A 25 -22.42 -0.41 6.16
C VAL A 25 -22.78 -0.16 7.62
N ALA A 26 -22.19 0.86 8.25
CA ALA A 26 -22.47 1.23 9.63
C ALA A 26 -23.94 1.60 9.85
N ARG A 27 -24.54 2.32 8.89
CA ARG A 27 -25.93 2.77 8.96
C ARG A 27 -26.94 1.66 8.62
N SER A 28 -26.74 0.94 7.51
CA SER A 28 -27.72 -0.02 6.99
C SER A 28 -27.68 -1.35 7.74
N LYS A 29 -26.49 -1.86 8.06
CA LYS A 29 -26.33 -3.21 8.62
C LYS A 29 -26.29 -3.24 10.14
N PHE A 30 -25.72 -2.21 10.75
CA PHE A 30 -25.55 -2.13 12.21
C PHE A 30 -26.49 -1.14 12.89
N LEU A 31 -27.31 -0.42 12.10
CA LEU A 31 -28.23 0.62 12.59
C LEU A 31 -27.57 1.61 13.56
N TYR A 32 -26.30 1.95 13.32
CA TYR A 32 -25.59 2.89 14.18
C TYR A 32 -26.09 4.32 13.97
N GLY A 33 -26.21 5.06 15.08
CA GLY A 33 -26.48 6.49 15.05
C GLY A 33 -25.37 7.29 14.32
N PRO A 34 -25.65 8.53 13.89
CA PRO A 34 -24.74 9.32 13.04
C PRO A 34 -23.33 9.47 13.63
N THR A 35 -23.24 9.72 14.93
CA THR A 35 -21.97 9.94 15.65
C THR A 35 -21.08 8.68 15.67
N LYS A 36 -21.67 7.52 15.96
CA LYS A 36 -20.96 6.23 15.96
C LYS A 36 -20.50 5.85 14.55
N SER A 37 -21.34 6.07 13.54
CA SER A 37 -21.00 5.81 12.14
C SER A 37 -19.80 6.66 11.68
N VAL A 38 -19.76 7.95 12.03
CA VAL A 38 -18.62 8.83 11.70
C VAL A 38 -17.34 8.37 12.41
N LEU A 39 -17.42 7.96 13.69
CA LEU A 39 -16.25 7.46 14.42
C LEU A 39 -15.67 6.19 13.76
N ILE A 40 -16.53 5.27 13.32
CA ILE A 40 -16.10 4.06 12.59
C ILE A 40 -15.44 4.43 11.26
N VAL A 41 -16.00 5.39 10.52
CA VAL A 41 -15.40 5.91 9.29
C VAL A 41 -14.01 6.49 9.53
N LEU A 42 -13.85 7.36 10.52
CA LEU A 42 -12.54 7.95 10.87
C LEU A 42 -11.52 6.86 11.24
N ARG A 43 -11.96 5.87 12.02
CA ARG A 43 -11.14 4.72 12.35
C ARG A 43 -10.73 3.92 11.11
N ARG A 44 -11.64 3.68 10.16
CA ARG A 44 -11.30 3.02 8.88
C ARG A 44 -10.34 3.86 8.04
N LEU A 45 -10.56 5.17 7.94
CA LEU A 45 -9.68 6.08 7.20
C LEU A 45 -8.26 6.13 7.78
N SER A 46 -8.07 5.83 9.06
CA SER A 46 -6.73 5.68 9.63
C SER A 46 -5.91 4.56 8.99
N ALA A 47 -6.52 3.63 8.25
CA ALA A 47 -5.80 2.66 7.42
C ALA A 47 -4.95 3.31 6.33
N LEU A 48 -5.38 4.46 5.79
CA LEU A 48 -4.60 5.23 4.82
C LEU A 48 -3.42 5.94 5.47
N LEU A 49 -3.57 6.39 6.72
CA LEU A 49 -2.45 6.93 7.50
C LEU A 49 -1.41 5.83 7.78
N VAL A 50 -1.87 4.65 8.18
CA VAL A 50 -1.02 3.46 8.35
C VAL A 50 -0.29 3.14 7.04
N GLY A 51 -1.00 3.10 5.91
CA GLY A 51 -0.39 2.83 4.62
C GLY A 51 0.68 3.84 4.23
N THR A 52 0.45 5.12 4.54
CA THR A 52 1.44 6.18 4.32
C THR A 52 2.67 5.98 5.19
N ALA A 53 2.49 5.62 6.47
CA ALA A 53 3.59 5.34 7.38
C ALA A 53 4.41 4.11 6.92
N VAL A 54 3.73 3.03 6.54
CA VAL A 54 4.37 1.81 6.01
C VAL A 54 5.19 2.12 4.76
N TRP A 55 4.60 2.86 3.81
CA TRP A 55 5.32 3.29 2.61
C TRP A 55 6.59 4.07 2.96
N TYR A 56 6.48 5.09 3.82
CA TYR A 56 7.61 5.92 4.22
C TYR A 56 8.72 5.12 4.91
N LEU A 57 8.34 4.25 5.87
CA LEU A 57 9.26 3.39 6.60
C LEU A 57 9.99 2.42 5.66
N CYS A 58 9.27 1.75 4.76
CA CYS A 58 9.88 0.82 3.79
C CYS A 58 10.82 1.55 2.82
N THR A 59 10.44 2.71 2.29
CA THR A 59 11.33 3.48 1.41
C THR A 59 12.56 4.00 2.13
N GLY A 60 12.41 4.41 3.40
CA GLY A 60 13.55 4.79 4.23
C GLY A 60 14.51 3.62 4.48
N LEU A 61 13.96 2.42 4.70
CA LEU A 61 14.75 1.19 4.81
C LEU A 61 15.51 0.87 3.52
N PHE A 62 14.90 1.06 2.34
CA PHE A 62 15.58 0.79 1.06
C PHE A 62 16.78 1.70 0.86
N ILE A 63 16.63 3.00 1.15
CA ILE A 63 17.74 3.97 1.10
C ILE A 63 18.83 3.58 2.11
N TYR A 64 18.43 3.15 3.31
CA TYR A 64 19.38 2.70 4.32
C TYR A 64 20.18 1.47 3.86
N VAL A 65 19.52 0.46 3.28
CA VAL A 65 20.18 -0.74 2.74
C VAL A 65 21.10 -0.39 1.57
N GLU A 66 20.68 0.49 0.67
CA GLU A 66 21.51 0.95 -0.44
C GLU A 66 22.78 1.66 0.06
N ASN A 67 22.66 2.51 1.07
CA ASN A 67 23.81 3.21 1.68
C ASN A 67 24.77 2.25 2.40
N LEU A 68 24.26 1.19 3.05
CA LEU A 68 25.10 0.19 3.71
C LEU A 68 25.85 -0.72 2.74
N THR A 69 25.23 -1.07 1.62
CA THR A 69 25.78 -2.03 0.65
C THR A 69 26.58 -1.37 -0.46
N GLY A 70 26.43 -0.05 -0.63
CA GLY A 70 27.00 0.64 -1.76
C GLY A 70 28.45 1.06 -1.59
N MET A 71 29.16 1.08 -2.70
CA MET A 71 30.52 1.58 -2.82
C MET A 71 30.58 2.66 -3.90
N CYS A 72 31.29 3.75 -3.61
CA CYS A 72 31.56 4.78 -4.59
C CYS A 72 32.82 4.45 -5.39
N SER A 73 32.70 4.37 -6.72
CA SER A 73 33.83 4.25 -7.63
C SER A 73 34.06 5.61 -8.31
N THR A 74 35.15 6.30 -7.98
CA THR A 74 35.59 7.52 -8.66
C THR A 74 36.67 7.18 -9.69
N SER A 75 36.65 7.84 -10.85
CA SER A 75 37.65 7.66 -11.91
C SER A 75 38.93 8.46 -11.69
N SER A 76 39.25 8.82 -10.45
CA SER A 76 40.43 9.62 -10.11
C SER A 76 41.66 8.72 -9.98
N GLU A 77 42.53 8.78 -10.98
CA GLU A 77 43.89 8.27 -10.92
C GLU A 77 44.65 8.90 -9.74
N LEU A 78 45.36 8.04 -9.01
CA LEU A 78 46.52 8.30 -8.16
C LEU A 78 46.38 9.36 -7.02
N SER A 79 46.65 8.90 -5.79
CA SER A 79 47.02 9.69 -4.60
C SER A 79 45.96 10.58 -3.92
N GLU A 80 44.99 9.98 -3.25
CA GLU A 80 44.37 10.52 -2.02
C GLU A 80 43.87 9.33 -1.16
N PRO A 81 43.79 9.43 0.19
CA PRO A 81 43.33 8.32 1.03
C PRO A 81 41.90 7.95 0.65
N ARG A 82 41.63 6.65 0.50
CA ARG A 82 40.31 6.07 0.17
C ARG A 82 39.23 6.64 1.10
N ARG A 83 38.55 7.72 0.70
CA ARG A 83 37.43 8.28 1.44
C ARG A 83 36.26 7.30 1.34
N LEU A 84 35.83 6.76 2.48
CA LEU A 84 34.56 6.06 2.58
C LEU A 84 33.44 7.10 2.47
N TYR A 85 32.81 7.18 1.29
CA TYR A 85 31.59 7.96 1.13
C TYR A 85 30.45 7.25 1.86
N ALA A 86 29.81 7.93 2.82
CA ALA A 86 28.77 7.33 3.67
C ALA A 86 27.40 7.25 2.97
N ASN A 87 27.18 8.03 1.91
CA ASN A 87 25.91 8.06 1.19
C ASN A 87 26.11 8.27 -0.32
N LYS A 88 25.11 7.84 -1.10
CA LYS A 88 25.05 7.96 -2.56
C LYS A 88 25.15 9.41 -3.06
N GLN A 89 24.60 10.36 -2.31
CA GLN A 89 24.54 11.77 -2.72
C GLN A 89 25.93 12.42 -2.73
N ASP A 90 26.75 12.15 -1.72
CA ASP A 90 28.13 12.62 -1.63
C ASP A 90 29.01 12.00 -2.72
N CYS A 91 28.78 10.73 -3.07
CA CYS A 91 29.47 10.07 -4.17
C CYS A 91 29.17 10.74 -5.52
N HIS A 92 27.91 11.07 -5.79
CA HIS A 92 27.51 11.73 -7.03
C HIS A 92 27.99 13.18 -7.13
N GLN A 93 28.13 13.89 -6.02
CA GLN A 93 28.69 15.25 -6.01
C GLN A 93 30.13 15.27 -6.55
N GLU A 94 30.90 14.21 -6.28
CA GLU A 94 32.27 14.04 -6.77
C GLU A 94 32.35 13.31 -8.12
N LYS A 95 31.24 13.27 -8.88
CA LYS A 95 31.11 12.57 -10.18
C LYS A 95 31.42 11.07 -10.10
N GLY A 96 31.35 10.48 -8.91
CA GLY A 96 31.51 9.05 -8.69
C GLY A 96 30.28 8.26 -9.16
N ILE A 97 30.51 7.00 -9.49
CA ILE A 97 29.47 6.01 -9.80
C ILE A 97 29.21 5.21 -8.51
N TRP A 98 27.96 5.24 -8.03
CA TRP A 98 27.53 4.47 -6.87
C TRP A 98 27.06 3.08 -7.30
N ASN A 99 27.74 2.05 -6.80
CA ASN A 99 27.36 0.65 -7.02
C ASN A 99 26.91 0.06 -5.69
N GLY A 100 25.60 -0.07 -5.48
CA GLY A 100 24.99 -0.62 -4.28
C GLY A 100 23.76 -1.47 -4.59
N PHE A 101 23.27 -2.20 -3.60
CA PHE A 101 22.07 -3.02 -3.75
C PHE A 101 20.82 -2.16 -3.58
N ASP A 102 20.19 -1.79 -4.70
CA ASP A 102 19.00 -0.94 -4.73
C ASP A 102 17.72 -1.80 -4.81
N ILE A 103 16.97 -1.87 -3.71
CA ILE A 103 15.68 -2.59 -3.69
C ILE A 103 14.66 -1.79 -4.49
N SER A 104 13.96 -2.43 -5.43
CA SER A 104 13.02 -1.72 -6.29
C SER A 104 11.80 -1.19 -5.51
N GLY A 105 11.88 0.09 -5.14
CA GLY A 105 10.79 0.81 -4.48
C GLY A 105 9.52 0.90 -5.34
N HIS A 106 9.65 0.85 -6.66
CA HIS A 106 8.53 0.81 -7.59
C HIS A 106 7.78 -0.52 -7.54
N CYS A 107 8.50 -1.65 -7.55
CA CYS A 107 7.88 -2.97 -7.40
C CYS A 107 7.18 -3.11 -6.03
N PHE A 108 7.81 -2.61 -4.96
CA PHE A 108 7.19 -2.52 -3.64
C PHE A 108 5.89 -1.71 -3.66
N LEU A 109 5.96 -0.45 -4.11
CA LEU A 109 4.82 0.47 -4.03
C LEU A 109 3.64 0.01 -4.89
N LEU A 110 3.91 -0.47 -6.11
CA LEU A 110 2.87 -0.95 -7.03
C LEU A 110 2.17 -2.20 -6.50
N SER A 111 2.94 -3.18 -6.01
CA SER A 111 2.37 -4.40 -5.43
C SER A 111 1.57 -4.11 -4.16
N TYR A 112 2.11 -3.26 -3.27
CA TYR A 112 1.44 -2.84 -2.04
C TYR A 112 0.12 -2.11 -2.30
N CYS A 113 0.10 -1.11 -3.20
CA CYS A 113 -1.10 -0.38 -3.58
C CYS A 113 -2.17 -1.31 -4.19
N ALA A 114 -1.78 -2.21 -5.10
CA ALA A 114 -2.71 -3.14 -5.72
C ALA A 114 -3.38 -4.06 -4.68
N LEU A 115 -2.60 -4.64 -3.76
CA LEU A 115 -3.12 -5.50 -2.69
C LEU A 115 -4.04 -4.74 -1.73
N MET A 116 -3.68 -3.50 -1.38
CA MET A 116 -4.50 -2.64 -0.54
C MET A 116 -5.86 -2.33 -1.20
N ILE A 117 -5.86 -1.97 -2.48
CA ILE A 117 -7.09 -1.69 -3.23
C ILE A 117 -8.01 -2.91 -3.26
N VAL A 118 -7.47 -4.08 -3.63
CA VAL A 118 -8.23 -5.33 -3.71
C VAL A 118 -8.84 -5.71 -2.35
N GLU A 119 -8.09 -5.53 -1.26
CA GLU A 119 -8.58 -5.86 0.08
C GLU A 119 -9.69 -4.89 0.52
N GLU A 120 -9.54 -3.57 0.30
CA GLU A 120 -10.58 -2.58 0.65
C GLU A 120 -11.85 -2.75 -0.20
N MET A 121 -11.75 -3.20 -1.45
CA MET A 121 -12.90 -3.49 -2.31
C MET A 121 -13.81 -4.61 -1.78
N SER A 122 -13.27 -5.52 -0.97
CA SER A 122 -14.04 -6.68 -0.46
C SER A 122 -15.28 -6.28 0.34
N VAL A 123 -15.36 -5.03 0.82
CA VAL A 123 -16.54 -4.46 1.48
C VAL A 123 -17.82 -4.56 0.63
N LEU A 124 -17.67 -4.54 -0.70
CA LEU A 124 -18.80 -4.57 -1.64
C LEU A 124 -19.58 -5.89 -1.61
N GLU A 125 -18.95 -7.01 -1.29
CA GLU A 125 -19.64 -8.31 -1.14
C GLU A 125 -20.70 -8.28 -0.03
N GLY A 126 -20.48 -7.44 0.98
CA GLY A 126 -21.32 -7.33 2.18
C GLY A 126 -22.34 -6.20 2.13
N LEU A 127 -22.29 -5.36 1.09
CA LEU A 127 -23.12 -4.19 0.91
C LEU A 127 -24.40 -4.57 0.17
N SER A 128 -25.50 -4.74 0.92
CA SER A 128 -26.84 -4.64 0.35
C SER A 128 -27.13 -3.16 0.09
N VAL A 129 -26.78 -2.67 -1.10
CA VAL A 129 -27.02 -1.28 -1.52
C VAL A 129 -28.51 -1.09 -1.74
N ASP A 130 -29.29 -0.91 -0.68
CA ASP A 130 -30.72 -0.66 -0.80
C ASP A 130 -31.04 0.84 -0.69
N GLN A 131 -32.02 1.26 -1.50
CA GLN A 131 -32.76 2.54 -1.50
C GLN A 131 -32.23 3.83 -2.18
N ASN A 132 -30.94 4.07 -2.48
CA ASN A 132 -30.54 5.32 -3.18
C ASN A 132 -29.78 5.10 -4.50
N SER A 133 -30.44 5.40 -5.62
CA SER A 133 -29.89 5.26 -6.98
C SER A 133 -28.63 6.11 -7.21
N ARG A 134 -28.59 7.34 -6.70
CA ARG A 134 -27.42 8.23 -6.87
C ARG A 134 -26.19 7.68 -6.16
N LEU A 135 -26.39 7.19 -4.93
CA LEU A 135 -25.30 6.67 -4.10
C LEU A 135 -24.72 5.37 -4.67
N ARG A 136 -25.59 4.53 -5.22
CA ARG A 136 -25.19 3.33 -5.97
C ARG A 136 -24.30 3.69 -7.17
N VAL A 137 -24.68 4.71 -7.94
CA VAL A 137 -23.87 5.20 -9.08
C VAL A 137 -22.49 5.67 -8.60
N VAL A 138 -22.42 6.42 -7.50
CA VAL A 138 -21.15 6.89 -6.93
C VAL A 138 -20.26 5.74 -6.48
N ILE A 139 -20.78 4.77 -5.71
CA ILE A 139 -20.00 3.61 -5.25
C ILE A 139 -19.49 2.80 -6.44
N ASN A 140 -20.37 2.50 -7.40
CA ASN A 140 -20.00 1.73 -8.58
C ASN A 140 -18.96 2.46 -9.44
N GLY A 141 -19.09 3.78 -9.59
CA GLY A 141 -18.09 4.60 -10.27
C GLY A 141 -16.71 4.55 -9.59
N LEU A 142 -16.69 4.68 -8.26
CA LEU A 142 -15.45 4.55 -7.47
C LEU A 142 -14.85 3.14 -7.57
N PHE A 143 -15.68 2.10 -7.52
CA PHE A 143 -15.24 0.72 -7.69
C PHE A 143 -14.59 0.50 -9.06
N VAL A 144 -15.25 0.90 -10.15
CA VAL A 144 -14.72 0.79 -11.51
C VAL A 144 -13.40 1.57 -11.64
N ALA A 145 -13.33 2.79 -11.09
CA ALA A 145 -12.11 3.60 -11.10
C ALA A 145 -10.96 2.91 -10.35
N LEU A 146 -11.21 2.32 -9.19
CA LEU A 146 -10.20 1.58 -8.43
C LEU A 146 -9.80 0.27 -9.13
N CYS A 147 -10.71 -0.43 -9.81
CA CYS A 147 -10.38 -1.62 -10.61
C CYS A 147 -9.45 -1.24 -11.76
N PHE A 148 -9.80 -0.17 -12.48
CA PHE A 148 -8.97 0.38 -13.55
C PHE A 148 -7.58 0.79 -13.02
N LEU A 149 -7.53 1.46 -11.87
CA LEU A 149 -6.27 1.82 -11.23
C LEU A 149 -5.42 0.58 -10.86
N THR A 150 -6.06 -0.48 -10.38
CA THR A 150 -5.40 -1.76 -10.06
C THR A 150 -4.80 -2.41 -11.33
N VAL A 151 -5.54 -2.41 -12.44
CA VAL A 151 -5.04 -2.90 -13.73
C VAL A 151 -3.83 -2.08 -14.19
N ILE A 152 -3.87 -0.76 -14.04
CA ILE A 152 -2.71 0.10 -14.33
C ILE A 152 -1.51 -0.28 -13.45
N TRP A 153 -1.70 -0.54 -12.16
CA TRP A 153 -0.61 -0.95 -11.27
C TRP A 153 0.00 -2.29 -11.64
N VAL A 154 -0.83 -3.28 -11.98
CA VAL A 154 -0.36 -4.58 -12.47
C VAL A 154 0.41 -4.41 -13.79
N PHE A 155 -0.11 -3.63 -14.73
CA PHE A 155 0.56 -3.37 -16.00
C PHE A 155 1.91 -2.65 -15.81
N MET A 156 1.95 -1.59 -15.01
CA MET A 156 3.19 -0.87 -14.70
C MET A 156 4.19 -1.75 -13.96
N PHE A 157 3.71 -2.65 -13.11
CA PHE A 157 4.53 -3.64 -12.43
C PHE A 157 5.15 -4.61 -13.46
N LEU A 158 4.38 -5.13 -14.41
CA LEU A 158 4.87 -6.00 -15.47
C LEU A 158 5.89 -5.32 -16.36
N CYS A 159 5.65 -4.06 -16.77
CA CYS A 159 6.65 -3.27 -17.49
C CYS A 159 7.95 -3.13 -16.66
N THR A 160 7.83 -2.81 -15.37
CA THR A 160 9.01 -2.72 -14.47
C THR A 160 9.71 -4.09 -14.32
N ALA A 161 8.98 -5.18 -14.38
CA ALA A 161 9.55 -6.53 -14.31
C ALA A 161 10.34 -6.88 -15.59
N VAL A 162 9.84 -6.53 -16.77
CA VAL A 162 10.42 -6.91 -18.07
C VAL A 162 11.63 -6.04 -18.46
N TYR A 163 11.61 -4.73 -18.19
CA TYR A 163 12.59 -3.80 -18.77
C TYR A 163 13.89 -3.59 -17.95
N PHE A 164 13.96 -4.05 -16.70
CA PHE A 164 15.13 -3.82 -15.85
C PHE A 164 15.94 -5.11 -15.62
N HIS A 165 17.25 -5.02 -15.41
CA HIS A 165 18.13 -6.19 -15.46
C HIS A 165 18.18 -7.03 -14.17
N ASP A 166 18.00 -6.41 -12.99
CA ASP A 166 18.15 -7.12 -11.71
C ASP A 166 16.84 -7.73 -11.20
N PHE A 167 16.70 -9.06 -11.32
CA PHE A 167 15.52 -9.79 -10.86
C PHE A 167 15.39 -9.85 -9.33
N SER A 168 16.50 -10.04 -8.61
CA SER A 168 16.52 -10.20 -7.15
C SER A 168 16.06 -8.93 -6.42
N GLN A 169 16.50 -7.76 -6.86
CA GLN A 169 16.09 -6.46 -6.33
C GLN A 169 14.58 -6.21 -6.44
N LYS A 170 13.97 -6.66 -7.55
CA LYS A 170 12.52 -6.57 -7.77
C LYS A 170 11.77 -7.56 -6.89
N LEU A 171 12.25 -8.80 -6.82
CA LEU A 171 11.64 -9.85 -6.02
C LEU A 171 11.56 -9.42 -4.54
N LEU A 172 12.64 -8.85 -4.00
CA LEU A 172 12.64 -8.32 -2.64
C LEU A 172 11.65 -7.18 -2.45
N GLY A 173 11.57 -6.24 -3.40
CA GLY A 173 10.57 -5.17 -3.36
C GLY A 173 9.13 -5.72 -3.28
N VAL A 174 8.82 -6.74 -4.09
CA VAL A 174 7.50 -7.41 -4.07
C VAL A 174 7.26 -8.14 -2.76
N LEU A 175 8.24 -8.90 -2.27
CA LEU A 175 8.14 -9.63 -1.00
C LEU A 175 7.89 -8.68 0.17
N ILE A 176 8.56 -7.52 0.20
CA ILE A 176 8.35 -6.50 1.22
C ILE A 176 6.94 -5.88 1.10
N GLY A 177 6.43 -5.71 -0.12
CA GLY A 177 5.05 -5.25 -0.34
C GLY A 177 4.01 -6.25 0.17
N LEU A 178 4.22 -7.53 -0.12
CA LEU A 178 3.37 -8.64 0.36
C LEU A 178 3.41 -8.77 1.88
N THR A 179 4.59 -8.71 2.50
CA THR A 179 4.73 -8.82 3.96
C THR A 179 4.13 -7.61 4.67
N ALA A 180 4.31 -6.41 4.12
CA ALA A 180 3.68 -5.19 4.63
C ALA A 180 2.14 -5.30 4.60
N TRP A 181 1.57 -5.72 3.47
CA TRP A 181 0.13 -5.96 3.35
C TRP A 181 -0.36 -7.06 4.29
N TYR A 182 0.37 -8.18 4.38
CA TYR A 182 0.00 -9.29 5.25
C TYR A 182 0.04 -8.88 6.72
N GLY A 183 1.10 -8.18 7.14
CA GLY A 183 1.24 -7.66 8.50
C GLY A 183 0.13 -6.70 8.89
N THR A 184 -0.28 -5.80 7.99
CA THR A 184 -1.41 -4.90 8.25
C THR A 184 -2.73 -5.64 8.21
N TYR A 185 -3.16 -6.15 7.05
CA TYR A 185 -4.50 -6.69 6.84
C TYR A 185 -4.73 -8.05 7.49
N ARG A 186 -3.74 -8.94 7.52
CA ARG A 186 -3.93 -10.32 8.01
C ARG A 186 -3.54 -10.51 9.46
N PHE A 187 -2.81 -9.57 10.07
CA PHE A 187 -2.40 -9.68 11.47
C PHE A 187 -2.87 -8.50 12.34
N TRP A 188 -2.47 -7.27 12.02
CA TRP A 188 -2.74 -6.13 12.89
C TRP A 188 -4.19 -5.66 12.84
N TYR A 189 -4.78 -5.59 11.65
CA TYR A 189 -6.15 -5.11 11.41
C TYR A 189 -7.24 -6.00 12.03
N LEU A 190 -6.86 -7.18 12.50
CA LEU A 190 -7.72 -8.07 13.31
C LEU A 190 -7.85 -7.62 14.77
N LYS A 191 -6.97 -6.74 15.25
CA LYS A 191 -6.89 -6.32 16.66
C LYS A 191 -7.83 -5.13 16.95
N PRO A 192 -8.37 -5.00 18.18
CA PRO A 192 -9.36 -3.98 18.54
C PRO A 192 -8.83 -2.54 18.56
N PHE A 193 -7.52 -2.33 18.53
CA PHE A 193 -6.90 -0.99 18.49
C PHE A 193 -6.49 -0.54 17.07
N SER A 194 -6.67 -1.42 16.07
CA SER A 194 -6.27 -1.16 14.69
C SER A 194 -7.37 -0.44 13.89
N PRO A 195 -7.08 0.04 12.66
CA PRO A 195 -8.10 0.52 11.74
C PRO A 195 -9.25 -0.49 11.47
N GLY A 196 -9.03 -1.78 11.69
CA GLY A 196 -9.99 -2.86 11.44
C GLY A 196 -9.84 -3.48 10.04
N LEU A 197 -10.74 -4.40 9.68
CA LEU A 197 -10.86 -4.91 8.31
C LEU A 197 -12.01 -4.23 7.55
N PRO A 198 -11.95 -4.16 6.21
CA PRO A 198 -13.12 -3.88 5.39
C PRO A 198 -14.18 -4.97 5.65
N LEU A 199 -15.39 -4.54 6.00
CA LEU A 199 -16.48 -5.42 6.42
C LEU A 199 -17.08 -6.12 5.18
N PRO A 200 -16.82 -7.41 4.96
CA PRO A 200 -17.72 -8.46 5.45
C PRO A 200 -17.00 -9.75 5.91
N ARG A 201 -15.70 -9.70 6.18
CA ARG A 201 -14.92 -10.91 6.53
C ARG A 201 -15.19 -11.45 7.95
N ILE A 202 -16.11 -10.86 8.71
CA ILE A 202 -16.53 -11.35 10.04
C ILE A 202 -17.53 -12.52 9.94
N THR A 203 -18.15 -12.76 8.76
CA THR A 203 -19.26 -13.73 8.64
C THR A 203 -18.94 -15.11 8.03
N SER A 204 -17.68 -15.53 7.88
CA SER A 204 -17.37 -16.95 7.53
C SER A 204 -16.52 -17.71 8.56
N SER A 205 -15.68 -17.04 9.36
CA SER A 205 -14.88 -17.73 10.39
C SER A 205 -15.52 -17.73 11.79
N SER A 206 -16.36 -16.73 12.12
CA SER A 206 -16.96 -16.62 13.46
C SER A 206 -18.11 -17.62 13.69
N LYS A 207 -18.85 -17.99 12.64
CA LYS A 207 -19.91 -19.01 12.75
C LYS A 207 -19.37 -20.43 12.99
N LYS A 208 -18.08 -20.71 12.77
CA LYS A 208 -17.49 -22.04 13.01
C LYS A 208 -17.08 -22.29 14.47
N TYR A 209 -16.99 -21.25 15.31
CA TYR A 209 -16.64 -21.41 16.73
C TYR A 209 -17.84 -21.32 17.69
N SER A 210 -19.01 -20.88 17.22
CA SER A 210 -20.19 -20.68 18.09
C SER A 210 -21.18 -21.86 18.12
N TYR A 211 -20.95 -22.93 17.34
CA TYR A 211 -21.77 -24.16 17.35
C TYR A 211 -21.04 -25.38 17.94
N SER A 212 -19.87 -25.17 18.56
CA SER A 212 -19.14 -26.22 19.27
C SER A 212 -18.81 -25.76 20.68
N ARG A 213 -19.85 -25.54 21.48
CA ARG A 213 -19.81 -25.63 22.94
C ARG A 213 -21.22 -25.78 23.49
#